data_AF-A0A357IX83-F1
#
_entry.id   AF-A0A357IX83-F1
#
_cell.length_a   1.000
_cell.length_b   1.000
_cell.length_c   1.000
_cell.angle_alpha   90.00
_cell.angle_beta   90.00
_cell.angle_gamma   90.00
#
_symmetry.space_group_name_H-M   'P 1'
#
loop_
_entity.id
_entity.type
_entity.pdbx_description
1 polymer ?
#
loop_
_entity_poly.entity_id
_entity_poly.type
_entity_poly.pdbx_seq_one_letter_code
_entity_poly.pdbx_strand_id
1 'polypeptide(L)'
;MNQMEGSRNRYVAIAVAAILLGILTYHVIHSFYVWELRYQTECVNRDLLNWDGNLRFTSVLEFNRDIRDGNIAAPLVELLKSPTWPPLRKAISLVLSFFSPEPSPMVDTQISTVFSLLLLIALPACGWIILRKEEGLWAGAVAGLIVLTMAEFPLYSFAAMLETQGMLFFLLASTAYYL
;
A
#
# COMPACT_ATOMS: atom_id res chain seq x y z
N MET A 1 -26.34 -28.73 28.35
CA MET A 1 -25.13 -28.05 28.84
C MET A 1 -24.15 -27.70 27.73
N ASN A 2 -23.90 -28.56 26.73
CA ASN A 2 -22.94 -28.31 25.64
C ASN A 2 -23.22 -27.07 24.75
N GLN A 3 -24.49 -26.66 24.54
CA GLN A 3 -24.80 -25.47 23.74
C GLN A 3 -24.40 -24.14 24.41
N MET A 4 -24.42 -24.06 25.75
CA MET A 4 -24.05 -22.83 26.46
C MET A 4 -22.54 -22.63 26.55
N GLU A 5 -21.75 -23.71 26.60
CA GLU A 5 -20.28 -23.63 26.53
C GLU A 5 -19.78 -23.21 25.15
N GLY A 6 -20.40 -23.71 24.07
CA GLY A 6 -20.07 -23.30 22.71
C GLY A 6 -20.31 -21.81 22.46
N SER A 7 -21.39 -21.25 23.01
CA SER A 7 -21.70 -19.82 22.94
C SER A 7 -20.68 -18.97 23.70
N ARG A 8 -20.35 -19.33 24.96
CA ARG A 8 -19.37 -18.61 25.79
C ARG A 8 -17.98 -18.58 25.14
N ASN A 9 -17.52 -19.71 24.60
CA ASN A 9 -16.21 -19.79 23.93
C ASN A 9 -16.16 -18.92 22.68
N ARG A 10 -17.28 -18.76 21.97
CA ARG A 10 -17.38 -17.89 20.78
C ARG A 10 -17.28 -16.41 21.15
N TYR A 11 -17.92 -15.97 22.23
CA TYR A 11 -17.80 -14.57 22.70
C TYR A 11 -16.39 -14.25 23.19
N VAL A 12 -15.74 -15.17 23.89
CA VAL A 12 -14.35 -15.01 24.33
C VAL A 12 -13.42 -14.93 23.12
N ALA A 13 -13.59 -15.79 22.11
CA ALA A 13 -12.79 -15.76 20.89
C ALA A 13 -12.96 -14.43 20.12
N ILE A 14 -14.19 -13.91 20.01
CA ILE A 14 -14.47 -12.62 19.38
C ILE A 14 -13.82 -11.47 20.17
N ALA A 15 -13.92 -11.49 21.49
CA ALA A 15 -13.31 -10.47 22.35
C ALA A 15 -11.77 -10.46 22.21
N VAL A 16 -11.13 -11.65 22.22
CA VAL A 16 -9.69 -11.78 22.02
C VAL A 16 -9.28 -11.27 20.63
N ALA A 17 -10.03 -11.64 19.58
CA ALA A 17 -9.76 -11.17 18.22
C ALA A 17 -9.88 -9.64 18.10
N ALA A 18 -10.89 -9.04 18.74
CA ALA A 18 -11.08 -7.58 18.74
C ALA A 18 -9.95 -6.85 19.49
N ILE A 19 -9.49 -7.38 20.62
CA ILE A 19 -8.37 -6.82 21.38
C ILE A 19 -7.07 -6.90 20.57
N LEU A 20 -6.79 -8.06 19.96
CA LEU A 20 -5.63 -8.23 19.09
C LEU A 20 -5.67 -7.27 17.91
N LEU A 21 -6.82 -7.13 17.25
CA LEU A 21 -7.00 -6.17 16.16
C LEU A 21 -6.76 -4.72 16.62
N GLY A 22 -7.24 -4.35 17.80
CA GLY A 22 -7.02 -3.02 18.39
C GLY A 22 -5.53 -2.73 18.65
N ILE A 23 -4.82 -3.68 19.27
CA ILE A 23 -3.38 -3.59 19.54
C ILE A 23 -2.60 -3.46 18.22
N LEU A 24 -2.94 -4.28 17.23
CA LEU A 24 -2.29 -4.26 15.92
C LEU A 24 -2.53 -2.94 15.17
N THR A 25 -3.77 -2.45 15.18
CA THR A 25 -4.12 -1.17 14.56
C THR A 25 -3.34 -0.02 15.22
N TYR A 26 -3.24 -0.03 16.55
CA TYR A 26 -2.41 0.93 17.28
C TYR A 26 -0.94 0.88 16.86
N HIS A 27 -0.33 -0.32 16.79
CA HIS A 27 1.06 -0.47 16.38
C HIS A 27 1.33 0.04 14.97
N VAL A 28 0.40 -0.19 14.04
CA VAL A 28 0.53 0.28 12.66
C VAL A 28 0.46 1.80 12.62
N ILE A 29 -0.57 2.39 13.20
CA ILE A 29 -0.74 3.85 13.25
C ILE A 29 0.46 4.51 13.93
N HIS A 30 0.89 3.96 15.07
CA HIS A 30 2.06 4.46 15.79
C HIS A 30 3.34 4.34 14.95
N SER A 31 3.53 3.24 14.22
CA SER A 31 4.68 3.07 13.33
C SER A 31 4.68 4.10 12.20
N PHE A 32 3.53 4.34 11.54
CA PHE A 32 3.39 5.41 10.55
C PHE A 32 3.68 6.79 11.14
N TYR A 33 3.19 7.07 12.35
CA TYR A 33 3.46 8.32 13.06
C TYR A 33 4.94 8.52 13.38
N VAL A 34 5.62 7.50 13.91
CA VAL A 34 7.06 7.56 14.22
C VAL A 34 7.88 7.77 12.96
N TRP A 35 7.54 7.07 11.88
CA TRP A 35 8.24 7.22 10.60
C TRP A 35 8.00 8.57 9.95
N GLU A 36 6.77 9.11 10.00
CA GLU A 36 6.49 10.48 9.57
C GLU A 36 7.32 11.48 10.38
N LEU A 37 7.35 11.33 11.71
CA LEU A 37 8.14 12.22 12.56
C LEU A 37 9.63 12.17 12.17
N ARG A 38 10.22 10.99 12.03
CA ARG A 38 11.62 10.83 11.58
C ARG A 38 11.86 11.43 10.20
N TYR A 39 10.92 11.21 9.27
CA TYR A 39 11.00 11.80 7.94
C TYR A 39 11.04 13.34 8.00
N GLN A 40 10.24 13.94 8.88
CA GLN A 40 10.16 15.39 9.07
C GLN A 40 11.24 15.99 9.96
N THR A 41 12.02 15.20 10.71
CA THR A 41 13.02 15.74 11.65
C THR A 41 14.45 15.31 11.31
N GLU A 42 14.66 14.11 10.80
CA GLU A 42 15.98 13.50 10.61
C GLU A 42 16.38 13.44 9.12
N CYS A 43 15.42 13.47 8.19
CA CYS A 43 15.73 13.41 6.75
C CYS A 43 16.26 14.76 6.25
N VAL A 44 17.54 14.77 5.84
CA VAL A 44 18.22 15.93 5.27
C VAL A 44 17.69 16.27 3.87
N ASN A 45 17.36 15.25 3.07
CA ASN A 45 16.96 15.40 1.68
C ASN A 45 15.50 14.98 1.48
N ARG A 46 14.56 15.84 1.91
CA ARG A 46 13.11 15.57 1.82
C ARG A 46 12.55 15.64 0.40
N ASP A 47 13.31 16.22 -0.51
CA ASP A 47 12.92 16.41 -1.91
C ASP A 47 13.53 15.35 -2.83
N LEU A 48 14.22 14.36 -2.29
CA LEU A 48 14.80 13.25 -3.04
C LEU A 48 14.16 11.94 -2.62
N LEU A 49 13.53 11.28 -3.58
CA LEU A 49 13.11 9.90 -3.40
C LEU A 49 14.32 8.96 -3.47
N ASN A 50 14.13 7.73 -3.00
CA ASN A 50 15.08 6.66 -3.27
C ASN A 50 15.27 6.47 -4.79
N TRP A 51 16.39 5.87 -5.20
CA TRP A 51 16.84 5.81 -6.61
C TRP A 51 15.71 5.42 -7.59
N ASP A 52 14.93 4.40 -7.25
CA ASP A 52 13.83 3.88 -8.07
C ASP A 52 12.62 4.83 -8.14
N GLY A 53 12.25 5.45 -7.01
CA GLY A 53 11.18 6.46 -6.96
C GLY A 53 11.56 7.73 -7.71
N ASN A 54 12.83 8.15 -7.62
CA ASN A 54 13.31 9.36 -8.29
C ASN A 54 13.30 9.19 -9.81
N LEU A 55 13.80 8.07 -10.33
CA LEU A 55 13.80 7.80 -11.77
C LEU A 55 12.38 7.71 -12.36
N ARG A 56 11.43 7.15 -11.60
CA ARG A 56 10.01 7.17 -12.00
C ARG A 56 9.49 8.59 -12.12
N PHE A 57 9.72 9.39 -11.08
CA PHE A 57 9.22 10.75 -11.00
C PHE A 57 9.82 11.65 -12.09
N THR A 58 11.13 11.53 -12.37
CA THR A 58 11.75 12.27 -13.49
C THR A 58 11.13 11.89 -14.83
N SER A 59 10.81 10.61 -15.06
CA SER A 59 10.11 10.19 -16.30
C SER A 59 8.72 10.83 -16.42
N VAL A 60 8.02 11.05 -15.30
CA VAL A 60 6.71 11.71 -15.27
C VAL A 60 6.83 13.20 -15.60
N LEU A 61 7.88 13.86 -15.10
CA LEU A 61 8.17 15.26 -15.43
C LEU A 61 8.46 15.44 -16.92
N GLU A 62 9.26 14.54 -17.50
CA GLU A 62 9.54 14.52 -18.94
C GLU A 62 8.25 14.32 -19.75
N PHE A 63 7.40 13.39 -19.33
CA PHE A 63 6.10 13.13 -19.96
C PHE A 63 5.19 14.37 -19.93
N ASN A 64 5.11 15.05 -18.78
CA ASN A 64 4.32 16.28 -18.65
C ASN A 64 4.87 17.42 -19.51
N ARG A 65 6.19 17.59 -19.55
CA ARG A 65 6.85 18.57 -20.41
C ARG A 65 6.50 18.30 -21.87
N ASP A 66 6.68 17.07 -22.33
CA ASP A 66 6.45 16.69 -23.72
C ASP A 66 4.97 16.82 -24.13
N ILE A 67 4.02 16.52 -23.23
CA ILE A 67 2.59 16.81 -23.46
C ILE A 67 2.35 18.32 -23.60
N ARG A 68 2.91 19.14 -22.69
CA ARG A 68 2.73 20.60 -22.71
C ARG A 68 3.36 21.23 -23.97
N ASP A 69 4.44 20.64 -24.48
CA ASP A 69 5.12 21.04 -25.71
C ASP A 69 4.45 20.48 -26.98
N GLY A 70 3.38 19.69 -26.85
CA GLY A 70 2.62 19.12 -27.97
C GLY A 70 3.24 17.88 -28.62
N ASN A 71 4.30 17.32 -28.03
CA ASN A 71 4.99 16.13 -28.54
C ASN A 71 4.56 14.85 -27.80
N ILE A 72 3.41 14.30 -28.18
CA ILE A 72 2.81 13.12 -27.50
C ILE A 72 3.44 11.79 -27.98
N ALA A 73 4.12 11.79 -29.14
CA ALA A 73 4.67 10.58 -29.75
C ALA A 73 5.86 10.01 -28.96
N ALA A 74 6.78 10.85 -28.49
CA ALA A 74 7.95 10.42 -27.73
C ALA A 74 7.56 9.76 -26.37
N PRO A 75 6.65 10.34 -25.57
CA PRO A 75 6.16 9.73 -24.33
C PRO A 75 5.46 8.38 -24.53
N LEU A 76 4.66 8.24 -25.59
CA LEU A 76 3.99 6.98 -25.94
C LEU A 76 4.99 5.87 -26.27
N VAL A 77 6.03 6.19 -27.04
CA VAL A 77 7.11 5.25 -27.35
C VAL A 77 7.87 4.88 -26.08
N GLU A 78 8.12 5.83 -25.19
CA GLU A 78 8.81 5.59 -23.92
C GLU A 78 7.98 4.70 -22.97
N LEU A 79 6.66 4.87 -22.94
CA LEU A 79 5.74 3.99 -22.21
C LEU A 79 5.82 2.53 -22.70
N LEU A 80 6.03 2.34 -24.01
CA LEU A 80 6.18 1.01 -24.62
C LEU A 80 7.59 0.42 -24.46
N LYS A 81 8.60 1.28 -24.31
CA LYS A 81 10.02 0.87 -24.18
C LYS A 81 10.43 0.49 -22.76
N SER A 82 9.74 1.00 -21.74
CA SER A 82 10.12 0.83 -20.35
C SER A 82 9.23 -0.23 -19.65
N PRO A 83 9.60 -1.53 -19.69
CA PRO A 83 8.87 -2.59 -18.99
C PRO A 83 9.19 -2.63 -17.48
N THR A 84 10.11 -1.80 -17.00
CA THR A 84 10.63 -1.89 -15.62
C THR A 84 9.57 -1.60 -14.57
N TRP A 85 8.59 -0.73 -14.88
CA TRP A 85 7.57 -0.31 -13.91
C TRP A 85 6.14 -0.38 -14.47
N PRO A 86 5.15 -0.85 -13.69
CA PRO A 86 3.76 -0.92 -14.12
C PRO A 86 3.19 0.46 -14.53
N PRO A 87 2.44 0.54 -15.64
CA PRO A 87 1.95 1.81 -16.18
C PRO A 87 0.94 2.49 -15.25
N LEU A 88 0.22 1.74 -14.41
CA LEU A 88 -0.79 2.28 -13.50
C LEU A 88 -0.22 3.35 -12.56
N ARG A 89 0.96 3.10 -11.97
CA ARG A 89 1.57 4.07 -11.06
C ARG A 89 2.00 5.33 -11.79
N LYS A 90 2.64 5.17 -12.95
CA LYS A 90 3.05 6.29 -13.80
C LYS A 90 1.83 7.12 -14.22
N ALA A 91 0.70 6.48 -14.57
CA ALA A 91 -0.53 7.17 -14.93
C ALA A 91 -1.11 8.00 -13.76
N ILE A 92 -1.14 7.45 -12.54
CA ILE A 92 -1.60 8.19 -11.36
C ILE A 92 -0.68 9.39 -11.09
N SER A 93 0.64 9.18 -11.10
CA SER A 93 1.64 10.23 -10.88
C SER A 93 1.56 11.31 -11.96
N LEU A 94 1.35 10.94 -13.22
CA LEU A 94 1.13 11.87 -14.34
C LEU A 94 -0.10 12.74 -14.10
N VAL A 95 -1.24 12.15 -13.77
CA VAL A 95 -2.47 12.90 -13.50
C VAL A 95 -2.28 13.88 -12.34
N LEU A 96 -1.66 13.46 -11.24
CA LEU A 96 -1.46 14.30 -10.06
C LEU A 96 -0.46 15.43 -10.31
N SER A 97 0.60 15.17 -11.07
CA SER A 97 1.64 16.16 -11.39
C SER A 97 1.23 17.11 -12.52
N PHE A 98 0.36 16.68 -13.45
CA PHE A 98 -0.05 17.49 -14.60
C PHE A 98 -0.77 18.78 -14.18
N PHE A 99 -1.62 18.69 -13.15
CA PHE A 99 -2.36 19.82 -12.58
C PHE A 99 -1.58 20.60 -11.51
N SER A 100 -0.38 20.15 -11.14
CA SER A 100 0.46 20.88 -10.19
C SER A 100 1.34 21.90 -10.91
N PRO A 101 1.39 23.17 -10.45
CA PRO A 101 2.36 24.14 -10.95
C PRO A 101 3.79 23.79 -10.53
N GLU A 102 3.96 23.18 -9.36
CA GLU A 102 5.23 22.73 -8.79
C GLU A 102 5.11 21.24 -8.42
N PRO A 103 5.37 20.32 -9.35
CA PRO A 103 5.27 18.89 -9.07
C PRO A 103 6.35 18.47 -8.08
N SER A 104 5.92 17.94 -6.93
CA SER A 104 6.81 17.46 -5.87
C SER A 104 6.96 15.93 -5.92
N PRO A 105 8.17 15.39 -5.69
CA PRO A 105 8.39 13.95 -5.55
C PRO A 105 7.58 13.33 -4.40
N MET A 106 7.12 14.13 -3.43
CA MET A 106 6.25 13.67 -2.35
C MET A 106 4.89 13.15 -2.84
N VAL A 107 4.46 13.52 -4.04
CA VAL A 107 3.26 12.93 -4.66
C VAL A 107 3.42 11.42 -4.78
N ASP A 108 4.63 10.93 -5.09
CA ASP A 108 4.88 9.51 -5.27
C ASP A 108 4.88 8.76 -3.92
N THR A 109 5.36 9.36 -2.83
CA THR A 109 5.24 8.75 -1.49
C THR A 109 3.78 8.63 -1.06
N GLN A 110 2.95 9.64 -1.37
CA GLN A 110 1.51 9.60 -1.09
C GLN A 110 0.82 8.46 -1.83
N ILE A 111 1.15 8.23 -3.11
CA ILE A 111 0.61 7.09 -3.87
C ILE A 111 0.96 5.77 -3.17
N SER A 112 2.21 5.57 -2.73
CA SER A 112 2.61 4.37 -2.00
C SER A 112 1.87 4.21 -0.67
N THR A 113 1.70 5.31 0.07
CA THR A 113 0.93 5.31 1.33
C THR A 113 -0.52 4.92 1.10
N VAL A 114 -1.17 5.41 0.03
CA VAL A 114 -2.54 5.02 -0.31
C VAL A 114 -2.62 3.52 -0.61
N PHE A 115 -1.70 2.97 -1.41
CA PHE A 115 -1.66 1.52 -1.68
C PHE A 115 -1.42 0.71 -0.40
N SER A 116 -0.57 1.19 0.50
CA SER A 116 -0.35 0.55 1.80
C SER A 116 -1.61 0.56 2.65
N LEU A 117 -2.32 1.68 2.76
CA LEU A 117 -3.59 1.76 3.49
C LEU A 117 -4.66 0.84 2.87
N LEU A 118 -4.75 0.81 1.54
CA LEU A 118 -5.65 -0.11 0.84
C LEU A 118 -5.29 -1.57 1.11
N LEU A 119 -4.01 -1.93 1.13
CA LEU A 119 -3.55 -3.27 1.49
C LEU A 119 -3.93 -3.61 2.94
N LEU A 120 -3.74 -2.69 3.87
CA LEU A 120 -4.11 -2.87 5.28
C LEU A 120 -5.61 -3.12 5.47
N ILE A 121 -6.46 -2.51 4.64
CA ILE A 121 -7.92 -2.72 4.64
C ILE A 121 -8.28 -4.01 3.87
N ALA A 122 -7.61 -4.28 2.75
CA ALA A 122 -7.89 -5.43 1.90
C ALA A 122 -7.51 -6.75 2.58
N LEU A 123 -6.44 -6.79 3.37
CA LEU A 123 -6.01 -7.98 4.12
C LEU A 123 -7.12 -8.59 4.98
N PRO A 124 -7.71 -7.86 5.96
CA PRO A 124 -8.80 -8.40 6.77
C PRO A 124 -10.06 -8.64 5.95
N ALA A 125 -10.34 -7.86 4.92
CA ALA A 125 -11.52 -8.07 4.06
C ALA A 125 -11.42 -9.36 3.23
N CYS A 126 -10.27 -9.62 2.60
CA CYS A 126 -10.00 -10.84 1.84
C CYS A 126 -9.98 -12.04 2.79
N GLY A 127 -9.33 -11.90 3.95
CA GLY A 127 -9.39 -12.86 5.03
C GLY A 127 -10.84 -13.20 5.36
N TRP A 128 -11.67 -12.21 5.67
CA TRP A 128 -13.09 -12.40 5.99
C TRP A 128 -13.88 -13.11 4.89
N ILE A 129 -13.62 -12.82 3.61
CA ILE A 129 -14.30 -13.49 2.49
C ILE A 129 -13.93 -14.98 2.45
N ILE A 130 -12.65 -15.32 2.63
CA ILE A 130 -12.17 -16.70 2.72
C ILE A 130 -12.78 -17.40 3.94
N LEU A 131 -12.83 -16.71 5.08
CA LEU A 131 -13.46 -17.20 6.33
C LEU A 131 -14.96 -17.49 6.22
N ARG A 132 -15.67 -16.87 5.26
CA ARG A 132 -17.08 -17.20 5.02
C ARG A 132 -17.25 -18.49 4.23
N LYS A 133 -16.22 -18.91 3.47
CA LYS A 133 -16.23 -20.15 2.71
C LYS A 133 -15.70 -21.34 3.50
N GLU A 134 -14.70 -21.13 4.35
CA GLU A 134 -14.16 -22.17 5.24
C GLU A 134 -14.43 -21.86 6.71
N GLU A 135 -14.82 -22.86 7.50
CA GLU A 135 -15.08 -22.71 8.95
C GLU A 135 -13.83 -22.32 9.78
N GLY A 136 -12.68 -22.07 9.15
CA GLY A 136 -11.40 -21.81 9.80
C GLY A 136 -11.11 -20.32 10.00
N LEU A 137 -11.67 -19.70 11.05
CA LEU A 137 -11.53 -18.29 11.52
C LEU A 137 -10.09 -17.71 11.60
N TRP A 138 -9.05 -18.52 11.37
CA TRP A 138 -7.68 -18.23 11.80
C TRP A 138 -6.74 -17.78 10.67
N ALA A 139 -6.92 -18.22 9.42
CA ALA A 139 -5.94 -17.98 8.36
C ALA A 139 -5.83 -16.50 7.95
N GLY A 140 -6.95 -15.81 7.78
CA GLY A 140 -6.98 -14.39 7.40
C GLY A 140 -6.49 -13.44 8.50
N ALA A 141 -6.80 -13.76 9.76
CA ALA A 141 -6.33 -13.00 10.91
C ALA A 141 -4.81 -13.13 11.10
N VAL A 142 -4.25 -14.33 10.89
CA VAL A 142 -2.81 -14.59 10.97
C VAL A 142 -2.04 -13.91 9.83
N ALA A 143 -2.56 -13.93 8.60
CA ALA A 143 -1.95 -13.23 7.47
C ALA A 143 -1.90 -11.71 7.68
N GLY A 144 -2.98 -11.12 8.21
CA GLY A 144 -2.99 -9.73 8.66
C GLY A 144 -1.95 -9.48 9.74
N LEU A 145 -1.90 -10.33 10.78
CA LEU A 145 -0.94 -10.22 11.88
C LEU A 145 0.52 -10.19 11.38
N ILE A 146 0.87 -11.06 10.43
CA ILE A 146 2.23 -11.14 9.87
C ILE A 146 2.61 -9.80 9.21
N VAL A 147 1.76 -9.27 8.32
CA VAL A 147 2.06 -7.99 7.63
C VAL A 147 2.17 -6.83 8.60
N LEU A 148 1.33 -6.79 9.64
CA LEU A 148 1.34 -5.72 10.64
C LEU A 148 2.54 -5.77 11.60
N THR A 149 3.16 -6.94 11.76
CA THR A 149 4.42 -7.09 12.54
C THR A 149 5.67 -6.72 11.76
N MET A 150 5.59 -6.51 10.45
CA MET A 150 6.75 -6.09 9.66
C MET A 150 7.04 -4.61 9.93
N ALA A 151 8.03 -4.35 10.79
CA ALA A 151 8.49 -2.99 11.13
C ALA A 151 8.90 -2.16 9.91
N GLU A 152 9.27 -2.84 8.82
CA GLU A 152 9.66 -2.27 7.54
C GLU A 152 8.45 -1.75 6.73
N PHE A 153 7.22 -2.18 7.00
CA PHE A 153 6.08 -1.87 6.13
C PHE A 153 5.83 -0.36 5.90
N PRO A 154 5.91 0.51 6.92
CA PRO A 154 5.81 1.96 6.69
C PRO A 154 6.97 2.50 5.87
N LEU A 155 8.18 1.94 5.99
CA LEU A 155 9.36 2.36 5.22
C LEU A 155 9.12 2.22 3.72
N TYR A 156 8.50 1.12 3.27
CA TYR A 156 8.11 0.94 1.86
C TYR A 156 7.14 2.03 1.37
N SER A 157 6.29 2.55 2.27
CA SER A 157 5.36 3.64 1.94
C SER A 157 6.11 4.96 1.74
N PHE A 158 6.99 5.31 2.68
CA PHE A 158 7.80 6.54 2.63
C PHE A 158 8.88 6.53 1.56
N ALA A 159 9.36 5.35 1.15
CA ALA A 159 10.35 5.20 0.07
C ALA A 159 9.75 5.22 -1.35
N ALA A 160 8.44 5.45 -1.48
CA ALA A 160 7.72 5.43 -2.76
C ALA A 160 7.90 4.11 -3.55
N MET A 161 8.03 2.98 -2.84
CA MET A 161 8.30 1.66 -3.41
C MET A 161 7.08 1.07 -4.12
N LEU A 162 7.31 0.30 -5.19
CA LEU A 162 6.25 -0.35 -6.01
C LEU A 162 5.69 -1.60 -5.35
N GLU A 163 6.43 -2.15 -4.39
CA GLU A 163 6.13 -3.36 -3.66
C GLU A 163 4.78 -3.25 -2.95
N THR A 164 4.40 -2.08 -2.44
CA THR A 164 3.09 -1.88 -1.76
C THR A 164 1.92 -2.02 -2.74
N GLN A 165 2.08 -1.53 -3.97
CA GLN A 165 1.13 -1.72 -5.05
C GLN A 165 1.08 -3.20 -5.48
N GLY A 166 2.24 -3.83 -5.66
CA GLY A 166 2.36 -5.22 -6.03
C GLY A 166 1.72 -6.17 -5.01
N MET A 167 1.95 -5.94 -3.72
CA MET A 167 1.37 -6.72 -2.62
C MET A 167 -0.17 -6.63 -2.62
N LEU A 168 -0.74 -5.45 -2.87
CA LEU A 168 -2.20 -5.30 -2.97
C LEU A 168 -2.78 -6.13 -4.11
N PHE A 169 -2.25 -5.97 -5.32
CA PHE A 169 -2.77 -6.71 -6.47
C PHE A 169 -2.51 -8.21 -6.36
N PHE A 170 -1.39 -8.62 -5.77
CA PHE A 170 -1.10 -10.02 -5.50
C PHE A 170 -2.09 -10.64 -4.52
N LEU A 171 -2.44 -9.93 -3.43
CA LEU A 171 -3.46 -10.36 -2.47
C LEU A 171 -4.83 -10.51 -3.14
N LEU A 172 -5.24 -9.51 -3.92
CA LEU A 172 -6.53 -9.53 -4.62
C LEU A 172 -6.58 -10.65 -5.65
N ALA A 173 -5.51 -10.87 -6.43
CA ALA A 173 -5.43 -11.93 -7.41
C ALA A 173 -5.45 -13.32 -6.75
N SER A 174 -4.69 -13.51 -5.67
CA SER A 174 -4.66 -14.77 -4.91
C SER A 174 -6.02 -15.09 -4.30
N THR A 175 -6.69 -14.06 -3.76
CA THR A 175 -8.04 -14.21 -3.20
C THR A 175 -9.03 -14.55 -4.32
N ALA A 176 -9.01 -13.84 -5.44
CA ALA A 176 -9.89 -14.12 -6.58
C ALA A 176 -9.65 -15.51 -7.20
N TYR A 177 -8.40 -15.97 -7.27
CA TYR A 177 -8.06 -17.31 -7.74
C TYR A 177 -8.57 -18.41 -6.80
N TYR A 178 -8.53 -18.15 -5.49
CA TYR A 178 -8.99 -19.10 -4.47
C TYR A 178 -10.53 -19.19 -4.40
N LEU A 179 -11.25 -18.11 -4.74
CA LEU A 179 -12.72 -18.06 -4.68
C LEU A 179 -13.38 -18.74 -5.89
#